data_AF-W4L5C0-F1
#
_entry.id   AF-W4L5C0-F1
#
_cell.length_a   1.000
_cell.length_b   1.000
_cell.length_c   1.000
_cell.angle_alpha   90.00
_cell.angle_beta   90.00
_cell.angle_gamma   90.00
#
_symmetry.space_group_name_H-M   'P 1'
#
loop_
_entity.id
_entity.type
_entity.pdbx_description
1 polymer ?
#
loop_
_entity_poly.entity_id
_entity_poly.type
_entity_poly.pdbx_seq_one_letter_code
_entity_poly.pdbx_strand_id
1 'polypeptide(L)'
;LQHTGTASTLVDFVPYGYDERQYCSPGINLPVGSLSRTPNGGYTEYHTSADNLDFVQPQALADSLYHYVSVLHVLEGNITYVNQSPKGEPQLGKRGLYRTMGGPAGDHQRELALLWVLNLSDGQHSLLDIAERSGLPFETIRTAADNLLPHGLLKSGC
;
A
#
# COMPACT_ATOMS: atom_id res chain seq x y z
N LEU A 1 6.26 -0.05 2.22
CA LEU A 1 5.14 0.51 3.00
C LEU A 1 5.64 1.58 3.98
N GLN A 2 6.06 2.74 3.46
CA GLN A 2 6.45 3.88 4.31
C GLN A 2 5.24 4.48 5.09
N HIS A 3 4.02 4.07 4.74
CA HIS A 3 2.76 4.57 5.30
C HIS A 3 2.36 3.98 6.66
N THR A 4 3.08 2.98 7.19
CA THR A 4 2.69 2.31 8.44
C THR A 4 3.17 3.03 9.70
N GLY A 5 4.08 4.01 9.59
CA GLY A 5 4.59 4.80 10.71
C GLY A 5 5.52 4.04 11.67
N THR A 6 5.64 2.72 11.52
CA THR A 6 6.56 1.87 12.29
C THR A 6 7.98 2.00 11.73
N ALA A 7 8.96 2.17 12.62
CA ALA A 7 10.36 2.12 12.23
C ALA A 7 10.69 0.74 11.64
N SER A 8 11.19 0.73 10.41
CA SER A 8 11.52 -0.49 9.67
C SER A 8 12.85 -0.32 8.97
N THR A 9 13.58 -1.42 8.78
CA THR A 9 14.81 -1.44 7.98
C THR A 9 14.54 -2.15 6.67
N LEU A 10 14.87 -1.49 5.55
CA LEU A 10 14.93 -2.15 4.25
C LEU A 10 16.36 -2.66 4.04
N VAL A 11 16.48 -3.93 3.65
CA VAL A 11 17.76 -4.58 3.36
C VAL A 11 17.72 -5.00 1.90
N ASP A 12 18.72 -4.59 1.12
CA ASP A 12 18.85 -4.98 -0.27
C ASP A 12 19.11 -6.48 -0.40
N PHE A 13 18.65 -7.04 -1.51
CA PHE A 13 18.82 -8.47 -1.78
C PHE A 13 20.30 -8.86 -1.80
N VAL A 14 20.61 -9.94 -1.09
CA VAL A 14 21.85 -10.69 -1.22
C VAL A 14 21.49 -12.16 -1.46
N PRO A 15 22.26 -12.92 -2.26
CA PRO A 15 21.95 -14.32 -2.57
C PRO A 15 22.32 -15.29 -1.43
N TYR A 16 21.97 -14.92 -0.19
CA TYR A 16 22.27 -15.64 1.04
C TYR A 16 21.12 -15.44 2.05
N GLY A 17 20.87 -16.44 2.90
CA GLY A 17 19.77 -16.41 3.86
C GLY A 17 18.73 -17.49 3.54
N TYR A 18 17.50 -17.09 3.25
CA TYR A 18 16.36 -17.98 3.08
C TYR A 18 16.10 -18.29 1.60
N ASP A 19 14.88 -18.74 1.27
CA ASP A 19 14.52 -19.29 -0.04
C ASP A 19 14.35 -18.25 -1.14
N GLU A 20 14.30 -16.94 -0.82
CA GLU A 20 14.35 -15.87 -1.83
C GLU A 20 15.57 -16.03 -2.74
N ARG A 21 16.69 -16.56 -2.24
CA ARG A 21 17.87 -16.85 -3.07
C ARG A 21 17.60 -17.88 -4.19
N GLN A 22 16.64 -18.79 -3.98
CA GLN A 22 16.23 -19.78 -4.99
C GLN A 22 15.26 -19.16 -5.98
N TYR A 23 14.20 -18.51 -5.49
CA TYR A 23 13.19 -17.88 -6.33
C TYR A 23 13.76 -16.73 -7.19
N CYS A 24 14.76 -16.02 -6.68
CA CYS A 24 15.47 -14.95 -7.38
C CYS A 24 16.68 -15.45 -8.19
N SER A 25 16.90 -16.77 -8.31
CA SER A 25 17.98 -17.32 -9.15
C SER A 25 17.77 -16.93 -10.62
N PRO A 26 18.84 -16.76 -11.44
CA PRO A 26 18.70 -16.23 -12.80
C PRO A 26 17.77 -17.03 -13.72
N GLY A 27 17.61 -18.33 -13.47
CA GLY A 27 16.72 -19.21 -14.24
C GLY A 27 15.26 -19.17 -13.81
N ILE A 28 14.94 -18.61 -12.64
CA ILE A 28 13.57 -18.49 -12.11
C ILE A 28 13.14 -17.01 -12.12
N ASN A 29 13.96 -16.13 -11.56
CA ASN A 29 13.83 -14.66 -11.61
C ASN A 29 12.44 -14.13 -11.18
N LEU A 30 11.89 -14.67 -10.10
CA LEU A 30 10.64 -14.20 -9.52
C LEU A 30 10.89 -13.07 -8.51
N PRO A 31 10.01 -12.05 -8.42
CA PRO A 31 10.17 -10.91 -7.51
C PRO A 31 9.75 -11.29 -6.07
N VAL A 32 10.52 -12.18 -5.44
CA VAL A 32 10.25 -12.66 -4.08
C VAL A 32 11.15 -11.94 -3.08
N GLY A 33 10.53 -11.29 -2.09
CA GLY A 33 11.20 -10.69 -0.94
C GLY A 33 10.86 -11.42 0.37
N SER A 34 11.43 -10.94 1.48
CA SER A 34 11.15 -11.45 2.82
C SER A 34 10.78 -10.31 3.77
N LEU A 35 9.67 -10.47 4.49
CA LEU A 35 9.24 -9.58 5.57
C LEU A 35 9.42 -10.34 6.89
N SER A 36 10.29 -9.85 7.76
CA SER A 36 10.54 -10.46 9.07
C SER A 36 10.74 -9.37 10.12
N ARG A 37 10.58 -9.73 11.40
CA ARG A 37 10.90 -8.82 12.51
C ARG A 37 12.41 -8.68 12.67
N THR A 38 13.07 -9.80 12.94
CA THR A 38 14.52 -9.91 13.04
C THR A 38 14.97 -11.07 12.16
N PRO A 39 15.84 -10.84 11.16
CA PRO A 39 16.24 -11.86 10.20
C PRO A 39 17.15 -12.94 10.83
N ASN A 40 17.47 -13.98 10.04
CA ASN A 40 18.34 -15.09 10.45
C ASN A 40 19.66 -14.60 11.06
N GLY A 41 20.05 -15.19 12.19
CA GLY A 41 21.27 -14.80 12.91
C GLY A 41 21.24 -13.37 13.48
N GLY A 42 20.11 -12.66 13.40
CA GLY A 42 19.95 -11.30 13.92
C GLY A 42 19.54 -11.23 15.39
N TYR A 43 19.35 -12.36 16.06
CA TYR A 43 19.01 -12.47 17.47
C TYR A 43 19.76 -13.63 18.14
N THR A 44 19.99 -13.52 19.45
CA THR A 44 20.89 -14.41 20.22
C THR A 44 20.37 -15.84 20.29
N GLU A 45 19.06 -16.01 20.34
CA GLU A 45 18.38 -17.28 20.52
C GLU A 45 18.36 -18.14 19.24
N TYR A 46 18.69 -17.54 18.08
CA TYR A 46 18.66 -18.19 16.77
C TYR A 46 19.47 -19.50 16.76
N HIS A 47 18.86 -20.60 16.32
CA HIS A 47 19.44 -21.96 16.31
C HIS A 47 19.84 -22.51 17.69
N THR A 48 19.21 -22.03 18.76
CA THR A 48 19.38 -22.57 20.12
C THR A 48 18.04 -23.01 20.69
N SER A 49 18.05 -23.78 21.79
CA SER A 49 16.83 -24.13 22.53
C SER A 49 16.15 -22.93 23.22
N ALA A 50 16.78 -21.75 23.21
CA ALA A 50 16.18 -20.52 23.72
C ALA A 50 15.16 -19.90 22.76
N ASP A 51 15.14 -20.30 21.48
CA ASP A 51 14.06 -19.96 20.55
C ASP A 51 12.83 -20.84 20.85
N ASN A 52 12.04 -20.40 21.84
CA ASN A 52 10.96 -21.17 22.42
C ASN A 52 9.71 -20.31 22.70
N LEU A 53 8.67 -20.89 23.28
CA LEU A 53 7.39 -20.20 23.51
C LEU A 53 7.46 -19.08 24.56
N ASP A 54 8.48 -19.03 25.41
CA ASP A 54 8.69 -17.92 26.34
C ASP A 54 9.30 -16.71 25.61
N PHE A 55 10.10 -16.96 24.56
CA PHE A 55 10.67 -15.92 23.70
C PHE A 55 9.61 -15.35 22.74
N VAL A 56 8.78 -16.20 22.14
CA VAL A 56 7.75 -15.79 21.17
C VAL A 56 6.63 -15.00 21.84
N GLN A 57 6.45 -13.73 21.45
CA GLN A 57 5.44 -12.84 22.03
C GLN A 57 4.16 -12.78 21.17
N PRO A 58 2.96 -13.02 21.74
CA PRO A 58 1.69 -12.94 21.02
C PRO A 58 1.45 -11.59 20.32
N GLN A 59 1.86 -10.49 20.96
CA GLN A 59 1.73 -9.14 20.40
C GLN A 59 2.60 -8.96 19.15
N ALA A 60 3.80 -9.55 19.13
CA ALA A 60 4.69 -9.51 17.97
C ALA A 60 4.15 -10.33 16.79
N LEU A 61 3.47 -11.45 17.07
CA LEU A 61 2.78 -12.24 16.05
C LEU A 61 1.59 -11.48 15.45
N ALA A 62 0.75 -10.88 16.30
CA ALA A 62 -0.40 -10.10 15.87
C ALA A 62 0.02 -8.90 15.00
N ASP A 63 1.07 -8.18 15.41
CA ASP A 63 1.66 -7.06 14.65
C ASP A 63 2.19 -7.53 13.28
N SER A 64 2.91 -8.64 13.24
CA SER A 64 3.42 -9.21 11.98
C SER A 64 2.27 -9.60 11.04
N LEU A 65 1.23 -10.26 11.57
CA LEU A 65 0.04 -10.63 10.80
C LEU A 65 -0.66 -9.38 10.24
N TYR A 66 -0.82 -8.34 11.05
CA TYR A 66 -1.41 -7.07 10.62
C TYR A 66 -0.65 -6.48 9.41
N HIS A 67 0.68 -6.50 9.46
CA HIS A 67 1.50 -6.02 8.34
C HIS A 67 1.35 -6.88 7.08
N TYR A 68 1.33 -8.21 7.21
CA TYR A 68 1.07 -9.09 6.06
C TYR A 68 -0.31 -8.87 5.44
N VAL A 69 -1.36 -8.73 6.28
CA VAL A 69 -2.72 -8.41 5.79
C VAL A 69 -2.75 -7.05 5.10
N SER A 70 -2.02 -6.05 5.62
CA SER A 70 -1.90 -4.73 5.00
C SER A 70 -1.21 -4.79 3.63
N VAL A 71 -0.16 -5.61 3.48
CA VAL A 71 0.48 -5.86 2.18
C VAL A 71 -0.51 -6.48 1.20
N LEU A 72 -1.24 -7.51 1.61
CA LEU A 72 -2.26 -8.15 0.76
C LEU A 72 -3.35 -7.16 0.36
N HIS A 73 -3.79 -6.30 1.27
CA HIS A 73 -4.78 -5.27 0.96
C HIS A 73 -4.31 -4.30 -0.12
N VAL A 74 -3.01 -3.92 -0.11
CA VAL A 74 -2.42 -3.10 -1.17
C VAL A 74 -2.35 -3.89 -2.47
N LEU A 75 -1.83 -5.11 -2.46
CA LEU A 75 -1.69 -5.94 -3.67
C LEU A 75 -3.03 -6.17 -4.38
N GLU A 76 -4.08 -6.53 -3.63
CA GLU A 76 -5.42 -6.76 -4.17
C GLU A 76 -6.13 -5.46 -4.61
N GLY A 77 -5.74 -4.33 -4.01
CA GLY A 77 -6.35 -3.03 -4.29
C GLY A 77 -5.59 -2.16 -5.30
N ASN A 78 -4.39 -2.55 -5.72
CA ASN A 78 -3.49 -1.69 -6.50
C ASN A 78 -3.85 -1.65 -7.98
N ILE A 79 -5.01 -1.04 -8.27
CA ILE A 79 -5.58 -0.96 -9.60
C ILE A 79 -5.06 0.30 -10.32
N THR A 80 -4.92 0.22 -11.64
CA THR A 80 -4.68 1.39 -12.50
C THR A 80 -5.99 1.83 -13.13
N TYR A 81 -6.30 3.13 -13.05
CA TYR A 81 -7.53 3.70 -13.59
C TYR A 81 -7.25 4.71 -14.71
N VAL A 82 -8.27 4.95 -15.55
CA VAL A 82 -8.31 6.01 -16.55
C VAL A 82 -9.43 6.99 -16.21
N ASN A 83 -9.08 8.27 -16.03
CA ASN A 83 -10.00 9.36 -15.81
C ASN A 83 -10.83 9.61 -17.10
N GLN A 84 -12.15 9.58 -16.95
CA GLN A 84 -13.11 9.77 -18.04
C GLN A 84 -13.44 11.25 -18.31
N SER A 85 -12.95 12.16 -17.46
CA SER A 85 -13.04 13.61 -17.59
C SER A 85 -11.66 14.28 -17.45
N PRO A 86 -10.70 14.01 -18.35
CA PRO A 86 -9.30 14.43 -18.18
C PRO A 86 -9.05 15.92 -18.50
N LYS A 87 -10.02 16.61 -19.10
CA LYS A 87 -9.89 18.02 -19.50
C LYS A 87 -10.35 18.95 -18.38
N GLY A 88 -9.45 19.20 -17.42
CA GLY A 88 -9.74 19.99 -16.22
C GLY A 88 -10.45 19.20 -15.13
N GLU A 89 -10.81 19.87 -14.04
CA GLU A 89 -11.50 19.23 -12.91
C GLU A 89 -13.00 19.07 -13.19
N PRO A 90 -13.58 17.86 -13.04
CA PRO A 90 -15.03 17.68 -13.13
C PRO A 90 -15.74 18.41 -11.98
N GLN A 91 -16.98 18.85 -12.20
CA GLN A 91 -17.77 19.50 -11.13
C GLN A 91 -18.20 18.49 -10.04
N LEU A 92 -17.35 18.24 -9.05
CA LEU A 92 -17.53 17.22 -8.01
C LEU A 92 -18.69 17.50 -7.06
N GLY A 93 -18.99 18.77 -6.77
CA GLY A 93 -20.09 19.16 -5.88
C GLY A 93 -21.48 18.70 -6.35
N LYS A 94 -21.76 18.73 -7.67
CA LYS A 94 -23.04 18.22 -8.20
C LYS A 94 -23.20 16.71 -8.08
N ARG A 95 -22.11 15.99 -7.81
CA ARG A 95 -22.05 14.54 -7.66
C ARG A 95 -22.06 14.13 -6.18
N GLY A 96 -22.11 15.08 -5.24
CA GLY A 96 -22.02 14.80 -3.81
C GLY A 96 -20.63 14.36 -3.34
N LEU A 97 -19.60 14.51 -4.19
CA LEU A 97 -18.22 14.13 -3.90
C LEU A 97 -17.44 15.23 -3.19
N TYR A 98 -17.90 16.46 -3.29
CA TYR A 98 -17.45 17.59 -2.48
C TYR A 98 -18.53 17.97 -1.48
N ARG A 99 -18.07 18.59 -0.40
CA ARG A 99 -18.96 19.13 0.61
C ARG A 99 -20.01 20.09 0.07
N THR A 100 -21.15 20.06 0.74
CA THR A 100 -21.93 21.27 1.02
C THR A 100 -21.20 22.04 2.13
N MET A 101 -20.92 23.34 1.95
CA MET A 101 -20.06 24.15 2.85
C MET A 101 -20.25 23.89 4.36
N GLY A 102 -19.15 23.66 5.12
CA GLY A 102 -19.12 23.91 6.59
C GLY A 102 -18.74 22.79 7.59
N GLY A 103 -18.19 21.63 7.22
CA GLY A 103 -17.86 20.57 8.22
C GLY A 103 -16.41 20.55 8.80
N PRO A 104 -16.03 19.50 9.56
CA PRO A 104 -14.71 19.34 10.20
C PRO A 104 -13.49 19.14 9.25
N ALA A 105 -12.28 19.45 9.73
CA ALA A 105 -11.02 19.52 8.97
C ALA A 105 -10.54 18.21 8.29
N GLY A 106 -11.02 17.03 8.72
CA GLY A 106 -10.67 15.73 8.11
C GLY A 106 -11.11 15.56 6.65
N ASP A 107 -11.97 16.45 6.14
CA ASP A 107 -12.45 16.38 4.75
C ASP A 107 -11.46 16.93 3.72
N HIS A 108 -10.51 17.79 4.10
CA HIS A 108 -9.58 18.36 3.11
C HIS A 108 -8.66 17.30 2.49
N GLN A 109 -8.19 16.33 3.29
CA GLN A 109 -7.40 15.22 2.77
C GLN A 109 -8.20 14.31 1.83
N ARG A 110 -9.50 14.14 2.06
CA ARG A 110 -10.38 13.33 1.19
C ARG A 110 -10.62 14.01 -0.15
N GLU A 111 -10.90 15.32 -0.14
CA GLU A 111 -11.04 16.10 -1.36
C GLU A 111 -9.72 16.11 -2.16
N LEU A 112 -8.59 16.30 -1.48
CA LEU A 112 -7.27 16.22 -2.10
C LEU A 112 -6.99 14.82 -2.68
N ALA A 113 -7.42 13.74 -2.02
CA ALA A 113 -7.30 12.39 -2.54
C ALA A 113 -8.10 12.19 -3.83
N LEU A 114 -9.34 12.70 -3.92
CA LEU A 114 -10.13 12.68 -5.15
C LEU A 114 -9.39 13.38 -6.30
N LEU A 115 -8.80 14.54 -6.02
CA LEU A 115 -8.02 15.30 -7.00
C LEU A 115 -6.77 14.55 -7.46
N TRP A 116 -6.02 13.95 -6.55
CA TRP A 116 -4.85 13.13 -6.89
C TRP A 116 -5.21 11.94 -7.76
N VAL A 117 -6.28 11.22 -7.40
CA VAL A 117 -6.77 10.09 -8.19
C VAL A 117 -7.16 10.56 -9.60
N LEU A 118 -7.96 11.62 -9.73
CA LEU A 118 -8.35 12.16 -11.04
C LEU A 118 -7.16 12.64 -11.87
N ASN A 119 -6.15 13.26 -11.23
CA ASN A 119 -5.00 13.83 -11.91
C ASN A 119 -4.06 12.75 -12.49
N LEU A 120 -3.87 11.65 -11.77
CA LEU A 120 -2.90 10.61 -12.12
C LEU A 120 -3.53 9.31 -12.63
N SER A 121 -4.86 9.20 -12.68
CA SER A 121 -5.54 8.11 -13.38
C SER A 121 -5.44 8.30 -14.90
N ASP A 122 -4.24 8.13 -15.45
CA ASP A 122 -3.92 8.26 -16.88
C ASP A 122 -3.76 6.90 -17.57
N GLY A 123 -4.03 5.80 -16.85
CA GLY A 123 -3.80 4.45 -17.32
C GLY A 123 -2.37 3.96 -17.16
N GLN A 124 -1.46 4.75 -16.57
CA GLN A 124 -0.06 4.38 -16.35
C GLN A 124 0.31 4.34 -14.86
N HIS A 125 -0.35 5.15 -14.02
CA HIS A 125 -0.11 5.15 -12.58
C HIS A 125 -1.15 4.30 -11.84
N SER A 126 -0.66 3.36 -11.04
CA SER A 126 -1.46 2.57 -10.12
C SER A 126 -1.86 3.40 -8.90
N LEU A 127 -2.88 2.97 -8.15
CA LEU A 127 -3.26 3.65 -6.91
C LEU A 127 -2.10 3.76 -5.90
N LEU A 128 -1.17 2.81 -5.90
CA LEU A 128 0.03 2.87 -5.08
C LEU A 128 0.97 3.99 -5.51
N ASP A 129 1.20 4.16 -6.83
CA ASP A 129 2.01 5.27 -7.35
C ASP A 129 1.41 6.63 -6.96
N ILE A 130 0.07 6.72 -6.98
CA ILE A 130 -0.67 7.92 -6.56
C ILE A 130 -0.47 8.18 -5.07
N ALA A 131 -0.59 7.14 -4.23
CA ALA A 131 -0.39 7.24 -2.78
C ALA A 131 1.03 7.66 -2.41
N GLU A 132 2.04 7.09 -3.07
CA GLU A 132 3.44 7.45 -2.87
C GLU A 132 3.71 8.90 -3.29
N ARG A 133 3.19 9.32 -4.46
CA ARG A 133 3.38 10.69 -4.97
C ARG A 133 2.64 11.75 -4.16
N SER A 134 1.45 11.44 -3.67
CA SER A 134 0.65 12.37 -2.87
C SER A 134 1.07 12.42 -1.40
N GLY A 135 1.82 11.42 -0.92
CA GLY A 135 2.10 11.22 0.50
C GLY A 135 0.86 10.89 1.35
N LEU A 136 -0.22 10.42 0.73
CA LEU A 136 -1.46 10.05 1.42
C LEU A 136 -1.49 8.54 1.66
N PRO A 137 -2.19 8.05 2.71
CA PRO A 137 -2.35 6.62 2.92
C PRO A 137 -3.02 5.95 1.71
N PHE A 138 -2.57 4.75 1.36
CA PHE A 138 -3.12 3.97 0.25
C PHE A 138 -4.64 3.77 0.38
N GLU A 139 -5.14 3.48 1.59
CA GLU A 139 -6.58 3.32 1.85
C GLU A 139 -7.38 4.59 1.53
N THR A 140 -6.83 5.77 1.81
CA THR A 140 -7.46 7.05 1.47
C THR A 140 -7.57 7.24 -0.04
N ILE A 141 -6.51 6.89 -0.78
CA ILE A 141 -6.48 6.94 -2.25
C ILE A 141 -7.45 5.92 -2.86
N ARG A 142 -7.45 4.69 -2.34
CA ARG A 142 -8.40 3.64 -2.75
C ARG A 142 -9.84 4.06 -2.52
N THR A 143 -10.17 4.57 -1.34
CA THR A 143 -11.51 5.07 -1.02
C THR A 143 -11.93 6.20 -1.96
N ALA A 144 -11.00 7.09 -2.33
CA ALA A 144 -11.28 8.14 -3.31
C ALA A 144 -11.60 7.56 -4.70
N ALA A 145 -10.85 6.55 -5.16
CA ALA A 145 -11.14 5.86 -6.42
C ALA A 145 -12.50 5.14 -6.39
N ASP A 146 -12.79 4.42 -5.30
CA ASP A 146 -14.06 3.72 -5.08
C ASP A 146 -15.25 4.69 -5.10
N ASN A 147 -15.07 5.91 -4.60
CA ASN A 147 -16.09 6.95 -4.68
C ASN A 147 -16.25 7.52 -6.09
N LEU A 148 -15.18 7.64 -6.89
CA LEU A 148 -15.24 8.21 -8.24
C LEU A 148 -15.84 7.25 -9.28
N LEU A 149 -15.65 5.94 -9.09
CA LEU A 149 -16.10 4.89 -10.02
C LEU A 149 -17.61 4.91 -10.30
N PRO A 150 -18.51 4.90 -9.28
CA PRO A 150 -19.96 4.95 -9.50
C PRO A 150 -20.45 6.19 -10.27
N HIS A 151 -19.68 7.29 -10.24
CA HIS A 151 -20.01 8.51 -10.98
C HIS A 151 -19.48 8.53 -12.42
N GLY A 152 -18.91 7.42 -12.89
CA GLY A 152 -18.36 7.29 -14.24
C GLY A 152 -17.15 8.20 -14.49
N LEU A 153 -16.48 8.64 -13.43
CA LEU A 153 -15.28 9.50 -13.54
C LEU A 153 -14.01 8.68 -13.73
N LEU A 154 -14.04 7.39 -13.38
CA LEU A 154 -12.96 6.44 -13.58
C LEU A 154 -13.46 5.23 -14.36
N LYS A 155 -12.53 4.56 -15.05
CA LYS A 155 -12.67 3.23 -15.61
C LYS A 155 -11.40 2.45 -15.33
N SER A 156 -11.51 1.19 -14.92
CA SER A 156 -10.33 0.32 -14.75
C SER A 156 -9.56 0.25 -16.07
N GLY A 157 -8.25 0.52 -16.01
CA GLY A 157 -7.35 0.32 -17.14
C GLY A 157 -7.30 -1.16 -17.51
N CYS A 158 -7.19 -1.46 -18.80
CA CYS A 158 -6.82 -2.80 -19.27
C CYS A 158 -5.32 -2.99 -19.15
#